data_AF-A0AAX1XKK4-F1
#
_entry.id   AF-A0AAX1XKK4-F1
#
_cell.length_a   1.000
_cell.length_b   1.000
_cell.length_c   1.000
_cell.angle_alpha   90.00
_cell.angle_beta   90.00
_cell.angle_gamma   90.00
#
_symmetry.space_group_name_H-M   'P 1'
#
loop_
_entity.id
_entity.type
_entity.pdbx_description
1 polymer ?
#
loop_
_entity_poly.entity_id
_entity_poly.type
_entity_poly.pdbx_seq_one_letter_code
_entity_poly.pdbx_strand_id
1 'polypeptide(L)'
;MSDNKKKVSIERKAEPQLTPNDVAEYQMYINEDLDERKELIAIRRENLVALSDDVSEQVRWYTCFPSSIETEQIGTLCLYEASLMRAFYHQLAIKPSEPQSVKLPDYPEVTWKGEGILKTGCLHPNRWLDAYFTSVIVHDKPSMDLLANFPISLMRQSSTKAGELSYMLVDVIQSFHNRTSDYPDKLVAAMDAAVAQGDN
;
A
#
# COMPACT_ATOMS: atom_id res chain seq x y z
N MET A 1 -27.06 -39.45 19.15
CA MET A 1 -27.03 -38.15 19.84
C MET A 1 -25.69 -37.51 19.50
N SER A 2 -25.69 -36.53 18.59
CA SER A 2 -24.47 -35.88 18.12
C SER A 2 -24.13 -34.69 19.02
N ASP A 3 -22.99 -34.75 19.69
CA ASP A 3 -22.45 -33.66 20.49
C ASP A 3 -22.26 -32.40 19.65
N ASN A 4 -23.13 -31.43 19.88
CA ASN A 4 -23.10 -30.13 19.26
C ASN A 4 -21.98 -29.32 19.92
N LYS A 5 -20.74 -29.44 19.41
CA LYS A 5 -19.62 -28.61 19.85
C LYS A 5 -20.00 -27.14 19.65
N LYS A 6 -20.30 -26.45 20.75
CA LYS A 6 -20.51 -25.00 20.81
C LYS A 6 -19.33 -24.33 20.11
N LYS A 7 -19.57 -23.70 18.95
CA LYS A 7 -18.59 -22.82 18.32
C LYS A 7 -18.23 -21.75 19.33
N VAL A 8 -16.98 -21.74 19.79
CA VAL A 8 -16.43 -20.63 20.58
C VAL A 8 -16.35 -19.45 19.61
N SER A 9 -17.24 -18.47 19.75
CA SER A 9 -17.10 -17.20 19.04
C SER A 9 -15.92 -16.46 19.66
N ILE A 10 -14.89 -16.22 18.85
CA ILE A 10 -13.82 -15.32 19.24
C ILE A 10 -14.37 -13.90 19.03
N GLU A 11 -14.77 -13.24 20.12
CA GLU A 11 -15.05 -11.80 20.08
C GLU A 11 -13.71 -11.06 19.93
N ARG A 12 -13.53 -10.37 18.81
CA ARG A 12 -12.38 -9.50 18.61
C ARG A 12 -12.58 -8.28 19.50
N LYS A 13 -11.79 -8.15 20.58
CA LYS A 13 -11.79 -7.00 21.52
C LYS A 13 -11.42 -5.64 20.91
N ALA A 14 -11.35 -5.54 19.58
CA ALA A 14 -10.90 -4.36 18.85
C ALA A 14 -12.04 -3.67 18.06
N GLU A 15 -13.30 -4.00 18.33
CA GLU A 15 -14.44 -3.28 17.77
C GLU A 15 -14.73 -2.04 18.62
N PRO A 16 -14.51 -0.81 18.11
CA PRO A 16 -14.93 0.38 18.82
C PRO A 16 -16.45 0.36 18.99
N GLN A 17 -16.93 0.66 20.19
CA GLN A 17 -18.36 0.79 20.48
C GLN A 17 -18.85 2.14 19.93
N LEU A 18 -19.05 2.22 18.61
CA LEU A 18 -19.48 3.43 17.93
C LEU A 18 -21.00 3.59 18.03
N THR A 19 -21.44 4.76 18.46
CA THR A 19 -22.84 5.18 18.36
C THR A 19 -23.16 5.58 16.91
N PRO A 20 -24.45 5.62 16.51
CA PRO A 20 -24.83 6.15 15.20
C PRO A 20 -24.33 7.57 14.92
N ASN A 21 -24.21 8.40 15.97
CA ASN A 21 -23.67 9.76 15.84
C ASN A 21 -22.17 9.73 15.54
N ASP A 22 -21.41 8.86 16.20
CA ASP A 22 -19.97 8.72 15.93
C ASP A 22 -19.74 8.28 14.48
N VAL A 23 -20.52 7.31 13.99
CA VAL A 23 -20.44 6.85 12.59
C VAL A 23 -20.73 8.01 11.62
N ALA A 24 -21.79 8.79 11.86
CA ALA A 24 -22.14 9.93 11.01
C ALA A 24 -21.05 11.02 11.00
N GLU A 25 -20.45 11.29 12.16
CA GLU A 25 -19.34 12.24 12.30
C GLU A 25 -18.11 11.77 11.51
N TYR A 26 -17.70 10.50 11.66
CA TYR A 26 -16.59 9.96 10.87
C TYR A 26 -16.88 9.95 9.37
N GLN A 27 -18.11 9.61 8.95
CA GLN A 27 -18.48 9.65 7.52
C GLN A 27 -18.40 11.07 6.96
N MET A 28 -18.81 12.08 7.72
CA MET A 28 -18.66 13.49 7.34
C MET A 28 -17.19 13.85 7.12
N TYR A 29 -16.32 13.54 8.08
CA TYR A 29 -14.88 13.80 7.96
C TYR A 29 -14.25 13.09 6.76
N ILE A 30 -14.56 11.80 6.58
CA ILE A 30 -14.00 11.05 5.45
C ILE A 30 -14.48 11.66 4.13
N ASN A 31 -15.75 12.04 4.02
CA ASN A 31 -16.29 12.64 2.80
C ASN A 31 -15.65 14.00 2.48
N GLU A 32 -15.40 14.84 3.49
CA GLU A 32 -14.65 16.09 3.32
C GLU A 32 -13.23 15.81 2.79
N ASP A 33 -12.52 14.84 3.38
CA ASP A 33 -11.21 14.41 2.90
C ASP A 33 -11.25 13.90 1.44
N LEU A 34 -12.32 13.20 1.02
CA LEU A 34 -12.42 12.64 -0.33
C LEU A 34 -12.22 13.72 -1.41
N ASP A 35 -12.80 14.89 -1.20
CA ASP A 35 -12.74 16.01 -2.13
C ASP A 35 -11.44 16.79 -2.00
N GLU A 36 -10.96 17.06 -0.77
CA GLU A 36 -9.70 17.79 -0.56
C GLU A 36 -8.50 17.09 -1.20
N ARG A 37 -8.45 15.75 -1.17
CA ARG A 37 -7.36 14.96 -1.78
C ARG A 37 -7.16 15.28 -3.27
N LYS A 38 -8.23 15.63 -4.00
CA LYS A 38 -8.18 15.98 -5.44
C LYS A 38 -7.41 17.26 -5.69
N GLU A 39 -7.46 18.21 -4.77
CA GLU A 39 -6.68 19.44 -4.84
C GLU A 39 -5.25 19.21 -4.35
N LEU A 40 -5.09 18.44 -3.26
CA LEU A 40 -3.80 18.17 -2.65
C LEU A 40 -2.85 17.42 -3.58
N ILE A 41 -3.33 16.50 -4.42
CA ILE A 41 -2.45 15.73 -5.33
C ILE A 41 -1.64 16.64 -6.27
N ALA A 42 -2.18 17.81 -6.62
CA ALA A 42 -1.59 18.75 -7.58
C ALA A 42 -0.53 19.66 -6.95
N ILE A 43 -0.41 19.69 -5.62
CA ILE A 43 0.49 20.60 -4.91
C ILE A 43 1.94 20.12 -4.95
N ARG A 44 2.17 18.83 -4.65
CA ARG A 44 3.51 18.22 -4.62
C ARG A 44 3.41 16.71 -4.80
N ARG A 45 4.39 16.13 -5.49
CA ARG A 45 4.49 14.67 -5.70
C ARG A 45 4.53 13.86 -4.39
N GLU A 46 5.07 14.42 -3.30
CA GLU A 46 5.12 13.74 -2.00
C GLU A 46 3.72 13.45 -1.44
N ASN A 47 2.70 14.16 -1.91
CA ASN A 47 1.31 13.85 -1.55
C ASN A 47 0.84 12.51 -2.11
N LEU A 48 1.49 11.96 -3.16
CA LEU A 48 1.22 10.58 -3.61
C LEU A 48 1.49 9.56 -2.48
N VAL A 49 2.46 9.84 -1.60
CA VAL A 49 2.75 9.00 -0.44
C VAL A 49 1.83 9.34 0.73
N ALA A 50 1.66 10.62 1.05
CA ALA A 50 0.85 11.03 2.19
C ALA A 50 -0.62 10.60 2.04
N LEU A 51 -1.25 10.93 0.91
CA LEU A 51 -2.66 10.62 0.67
C LEU A 51 -2.91 9.10 0.63
N SER A 52 -1.95 8.33 0.11
CA SER A 52 -2.08 6.86 0.08
C SER A 52 -1.87 6.21 1.45
N ASP A 53 -1.17 6.84 2.39
CA ASP A 53 -1.06 6.40 3.78
C ASP A 53 -2.41 6.60 4.50
N ASP A 54 -3.05 7.76 4.31
CA ASP A 54 -4.33 8.12 4.93
C ASP A 54 -5.46 7.15 4.53
N VAL A 55 -5.44 6.63 3.30
CA VAL A 55 -6.41 5.62 2.83
C VAL A 55 -6.49 4.39 3.74
N SER A 56 -5.35 3.95 4.30
CA SER A 56 -5.34 2.76 5.17
C SER A 56 -6.14 2.98 6.45
N GLU A 57 -6.10 4.21 6.99
CA GLU A 57 -6.90 4.59 8.15
C GLU A 57 -8.39 4.69 7.80
N GLN A 58 -8.72 5.34 6.68
CA GLN A 58 -10.10 5.46 6.21
C GLN A 58 -10.76 4.09 6.01
N VAL A 59 -10.09 3.18 5.29
CA VAL A 59 -10.60 1.82 5.04
C VAL A 59 -10.75 1.03 6.34
N ARG A 60 -9.85 1.23 7.32
CA ARG A 60 -9.97 0.60 8.64
C ARG A 60 -11.24 1.08 9.36
N TRP A 61 -11.56 2.36 9.32
CA TRP A 61 -12.81 2.87 9.90
C TRP A 61 -14.05 2.30 9.21
N TYR A 62 -14.02 2.17 7.88
CA TYR A 62 -15.08 1.53 7.12
C TYR A 62 -15.35 0.07 7.53
N THR A 63 -14.34 -0.68 7.98
CA THR A 63 -14.57 -2.03 8.53
C THR A 63 -15.29 -2.05 9.89
N CYS A 64 -15.36 -0.90 10.58
CA CYS A 64 -16.04 -0.73 11.86
C CYS A 64 -17.47 -0.19 11.71
N PHE A 65 -17.84 0.30 10.52
CA PHE A 65 -19.19 0.83 10.26
C PHE A 65 -20.16 -0.30 9.88
N PRO A 66 -21.48 -0.09 10.05
CA PRO A 66 -22.47 -0.99 9.49
C PRO A 66 -22.24 -1.16 7.99
N SER A 67 -22.17 -2.41 7.51
CA SER A 67 -21.89 -2.70 6.09
C SER A 67 -22.89 -1.98 5.18
N SER A 68 -22.37 -1.21 4.23
CA SER A 68 -23.15 -0.54 3.21
C SER A 68 -22.41 -0.62 1.87
N ILE A 69 -23.17 -0.75 0.77
CA ILE A 69 -22.60 -0.83 -0.59
C ILE A 69 -21.79 0.42 -0.91
N GLU A 70 -22.27 1.59 -0.48
CA GLU A 70 -21.60 2.88 -0.71
C GLU A 70 -20.23 2.94 -0.03
N THR A 71 -20.16 2.55 1.25
CA THR A 71 -18.90 2.53 2.00
C THR A 71 -17.89 1.54 1.40
N GLU A 72 -18.34 0.36 0.95
CA GLU A 72 -17.50 -0.62 0.27
C GLU A 72 -16.96 -0.09 -1.06
N GLN A 73 -17.79 0.60 -1.84
CA GLN A 73 -17.39 1.21 -3.11
C GLN A 73 -16.34 2.32 -2.90
N ILE A 74 -16.57 3.21 -1.95
CA ILE A 74 -15.63 4.30 -1.62
C ILE A 74 -14.31 3.71 -1.13
N GLY A 75 -14.33 2.75 -0.21
CA GLY A 75 -13.12 2.11 0.29
C GLY A 75 -12.32 1.42 -0.83
N THR A 76 -13.01 0.71 -1.73
CA THR A 76 -12.39 0.06 -2.89
C THR A 76 -11.75 1.08 -3.84
N LEU A 77 -12.46 2.18 -4.13
CA LEU A 77 -11.94 3.27 -4.95
C LEU A 77 -10.69 3.89 -4.33
N CYS A 78 -10.72 4.18 -3.02
CA CYS A 78 -9.59 4.77 -2.31
C CYS A 78 -8.36 3.84 -2.34
N LEU A 79 -8.53 2.53 -2.16
CA LEU A 79 -7.42 1.57 -2.29
C LEU A 79 -6.86 1.53 -3.72
N TYR A 80 -7.71 1.65 -4.73
CA TYR A 80 -7.28 1.67 -6.12
C TYR A 80 -6.49 2.94 -6.44
N GLU A 81 -6.96 4.09 -5.98
CA GLU A 81 -6.23 5.36 -6.05
C GLU A 81 -4.87 5.26 -5.35
N ALA A 82 -4.83 4.69 -4.14
CA ALA A 82 -3.59 4.49 -3.39
C ALA A 82 -2.60 3.57 -4.13
N SER A 83 -3.07 2.50 -4.77
CA SER A 83 -2.26 1.63 -5.63
C SER A 83 -1.56 2.42 -6.73
N LEU A 84 -2.34 3.20 -7.49
CA LEU A 84 -1.83 4.03 -8.58
C LEU A 84 -0.83 5.09 -8.08
N MET A 85 -1.15 5.78 -6.99
CA MET A 85 -0.27 6.80 -6.41
C MET A 85 1.07 6.22 -5.99
N ARG A 86 1.07 5.10 -5.26
CA ARG A 86 2.29 4.47 -4.75
C ARG A 86 3.15 3.90 -5.89
N ALA A 87 2.53 3.25 -6.87
CA ALA A 87 3.25 2.74 -8.04
C ALA A 87 3.86 3.87 -8.87
N PHE A 88 3.11 4.94 -9.11
CA PHE A 88 3.60 6.10 -9.84
C PHE A 88 4.76 6.80 -9.11
N TYR A 89 4.71 6.90 -7.78
CA TYR A 89 5.83 7.46 -7.00
C TYR A 89 7.13 6.65 -7.17
N HIS A 90 7.02 5.32 -7.25
CA HIS A 90 8.16 4.46 -7.58
C HIS A 90 8.61 4.68 -9.03
N GLN A 91 7.69 4.79 -9.98
CA GLN A 91 7.99 5.06 -11.39
C GLN A 91 8.81 6.34 -11.58
N LEU A 92 8.45 7.41 -10.85
CA LEU A 92 9.19 8.68 -10.86
C LEU A 92 10.66 8.47 -10.51
N ALA A 93 10.98 7.55 -9.59
CA ALA A 93 12.36 7.29 -9.19
C ALA A 93 13.17 6.46 -10.20
N ILE A 94 12.53 5.68 -11.07
CA ILE A 94 13.21 4.93 -12.14
C ILE A 94 13.79 5.90 -13.17
N LYS A 95 13.03 6.95 -13.51
CA LYS A 95 13.42 7.96 -14.49
C LYS A 95 13.31 9.37 -13.90
N PRO A 96 14.21 9.74 -12.97
CA PRO A 96 14.04 10.93 -12.15
C PRO A 96 14.07 12.24 -12.94
N SER A 97 14.77 12.28 -14.08
CA SER A 97 14.89 13.49 -14.92
C SER A 97 13.75 13.72 -15.90
N GLU A 98 12.96 12.67 -16.19
CA GLU A 98 11.88 12.71 -17.16
C GLU A 98 10.58 13.16 -16.47
N PRO A 99 9.90 14.20 -16.98
CA PRO A 99 8.52 14.49 -16.58
C PRO A 99 7.62 13.31 -16.94
N GLN A 100 6.85 12.85 -15.98
CA GLN A 100 5.88 11.77 -16.14
C GLN A 100 4.53 12.24 -15.59
N SER A 101 3.44 11.75 -16.17
CA SER A 101 2.09 12.17 -15.82
C SER A 101 1.27 11.00 -15.29
N VAL A 102 0.36 11.28 -14.37
CA VAL A 102 -0.61 10.32 -13.85
C VAL A 102 -1.97 10.97 -13.77
N LYS A 103 -3.02 10.20 -14.08
CA LYS A 103 -4.42 10.60 -13.95
C LYS A 103 -5.15 9.53 -13.15
N LEU A 104 -5.58 9.89 -11.94
CA LEU A 104 -6.47 9.05 -11.14
C LEU A 104 -7.93 9.27 -11.54
N PRO A 105 -8.85 8.33 -11.25
CA PRO A 105 -10.27 8.50 -11.51
C PRO A 105 -10.79 9.78 -10.83
N ASP A 106 -11.40 10.71 -11.58
CA ASP A 106 -11.96 11.97 -11.08
C ASP A 106 -10.98 12.96 -10.41
N TYR A 107 -9.67 12.79 -10.61
CA TYR A 107 -8.63 13.75 -10.18
C TYR A 107 -8.10 14.53 -11.40
N PRO A 108 -7.52 15.73 -11.19
CA PRO A 108 -6.74 16.39 -12.23
C PRO A 108 -5.56 15.51 -12.66
N GLU A 109 -5.19 15.57 -13.94
CA GLU A 109 -3.93 15.00 -14.40
C GLU A 109 -2.77 15.83 -13.84
N VAL A 110 -1.81 15.18 -13.21
CA VAL A 110 -0.63 15.82 -12.63
C VAL A 110 0.63 15.33 -13.33
N THR A 111 1.61 16.22 -13.47
CA THR A 111 2.90 15.90 -14.10
C THR A 111 4.03 16.25 -13.15
N TRP A 112 4.89 15.27 -12.88
CA TRP A 112 5.98 15.41 -11.92
C TRP A 112 7.29 14.86 -12.49
N LYS A 113 8.40 15.33 -11.92
CA LYS A 113 9.70 14.69 -12.06
C LYS A 113 10.13 14.04 -10.75
N GLY A 114 11.00 13.03 -10.84
CA GLY A 114 11.45 12.25 -9.71
C GLY A 114 12.74 12.72 -9.04
N GLU A 115 13.37 13.81 -9.47
CA GLU A 115 14.62 14.25 -8.83
C GLU A 115 14.40 14.55 -7.34
N GLY A 116 15.27 13.98 -6.51
CA GLY A 116 15.20 14.14 -5.06
C GLY A 116 14.35 13.10 -4.33
N ILE A 117 13.57 12.26 -5.01
CA ILE A 117 12.77 11.21 -4.34
C ILE A 117 13.62 10.28 -3.48
N LEU A 118 14.83 9.90 -3.92
CA LEU A 118 15.72 9.06 -3.11
C LEU A 118 16.05 9.68 -1.73
N LYS A 119 16.02 11.02 -1.61
CA LYS A 119 16.31 11.73 -0.36
C LYS A 119 15.12 11.78 0.60
N THR A 120 13.89 11.57 0.12
CA THR A 120 12.69 11.61 0.97
C THR A 120 12.60 10.41 1.90
N GLY A 121 13.25 9.30 1.53
CA GLY A 121 13.25 8.09 2.34
C GLY A 121 11.97 7.28 2.18
N CYS A 122 11.17 7.52 1.14
CA CYS A 122 9.89 6.84 0.94
C CYS A 122 9.95 5.60 0.01
N LEU A 123 11.14 5.11 -0.32
CA LEU A 123 11.34 3.98 -1.25
C LEU A 123 12.02 2.75 -0.59
N HIS A 124 12.04 2.69 0.73
CA HIS A 124 12.59 1.53 1.44
C HIS A 124 11.65 0.31 1.31
N PRO A 125 12.15 -0.92 1.56
CA PRO A 125 11.40 -2.16 1.36
C PRO A 125 9.98 -2.18 1.94
N ASN A 126 9.78 -1.71 3.18
CA ASN A 126 8.44 -1.71 3.77
C ASN A 126 7.44 -0.84 2.98
N ARG A 127 7.85 0.33 2.47
CA ARG A 127 6.99 1.15 1.61
C ARG A 127 6.69 0.49 0.27
N TRP A 128 7.66 -0.25 -0.25
CA TRP A 128 7.42 -1.07 -1.44
C TRP A 128 6.45 -2.21 -1.16
N LEU A 129 6.53 -2.88 0.00
CA LEU A 129 5.59 -3.94 0.40
C LEU A 129 4.18 -3.39 0.52
N ASP A 130 4.01 -2.24 1.20
CA ASP A 130 2.72 -1.55 1.30
C ASP A 130 2.14 -1.24 -0.09
N ALA A 131 2.97 -0.72 -1.00
CA ALA A 131 2.58 -0.45 -2.38
C ALA A 131 2.14 -1.72 -3.12
N TYR A 132 2.99 -2.76 -3.10
CA TYR A 132 2.75 -3.99 -3.85
C TYR A 132 1.50 -4.72 -3.37
N PHE A 133 1.33 -4.87 -2.04
CA PHE A 133 0.15 -5.54 -1.51
C PHE A 133 -1.13 -4.72 -1.65
N THR A 134 -1.06 -3.38 -1.59
CA THR A 134 -2.21 -2.54 -1.95
C THR A 134 -2.65 -2.82 -3.39
N SER A 135 -1.71 -2.86 -4.35
CA SER A 135 -2.01 -3.20 -5.74
C SER A 135 -2.56 -4.61 -5.91
N VAL A 136 -2.07 -5.59 -5.13
CA VAL A 136 -2.61 -6.96 -5.14
C VAL A 136 -4.06 -6.99 -4.66
N ILE A 137 -4.40 -6.28 -3.58
CA ILE A 137 -5.76 -6.23 -3.01
C ILE A 137 -6.77 -5.73 -4.03
N VAL A 138 -6.41 -4.71 -4.81
CA VAL A 138 -7.28 -4.12 -5.85
C VAL A 138 -7.10 -4.73 -7.24
N HIS A 139 -6.28 -5.77 -7.36
CA HIS A 139 -5.98 -6.46 -8.62
C HIS A 139 -5.44 -5.52 -9.73
N ASP A 140 -4.71 -4.48 -9.36
CA ASP A 140 -4.11 -3.50 -10.27
C ASP A 140 -2.81 -4.06 -10.88
N LYS A 141 -2.97 -4.88 -11.93
CA LYS A 141 -1.85 -5.56 -12.59
C LYS A 141 -0.76 -4.61 -13.09
N PRO A 142 -1.05 -3.49 -13.78
CA PRO A 142 0.00 -2.56 -14.22
C PRO A 142 0.88 -2.06 -13.05
N SER A 143 0.28 -1.69 -11.93
CA SER A 143 1.03 -1.27 -10.74
C SER A 143 1.83 -2.42 -10.13
N MET A 144 1.24 -3.62 -10.04
CA MET A 144 1.94 -4.81 -9.57
C MET A 144 3.17 -5.12 -10.45
N ASP A 145 3.03 -5.11 -11.77
CA ASP A 145 4.11 -5.38 -12.72
C ASP A 145 5.23 -4.34 -12.60
N LEU A 146 4.86 -3.06 -12.47
CA LEU A 146 5.83 -1.97 -12.28
C LEU A 146 6.63 -2.16 -10.98
N LEU A 147 5.94 -2.45 -9.88
CA LEU A 147 6.56 -2.64 -8.57
C LEU A 147 7.42 -3.92 -8.55
N ALA A 148 6.94 -5.01 -9.16
CA ALA A 148 7.66 -6.27 -9.29
C ALA A 148 8.98 -6.14 -10.08
N ASN A 149 9.08 -5.13 -10.95
CA ASN A 149 10.27 -4.81 -11.72
C ASN A 149 11.05 -3.60 -11.15
N PHE A 150 10.66 -3.06 -10.00
CA PHE A 150 11.35 -1.92 -9.40
C PHE A 150 12.74 -2.34 -8.88
N PRO A 151 13.83 -1.64 -9.27
CA PRO A 151 15.17 -2.05 -8.88
C PRO A 151 15.42 -1.99 -7.36
N ILE A 152 15.78 -3.11 -6.75
CA ILE A 152 16.22 -3.17 -5.34
C ILE A 152 17.45 -2.26 -5.11
N SER A 153 18.32 -2.12 -6.12
CA SER A 153 19.45 -1.20 -6.07
C SER A 153 19.03 0.27 -5.89
N LEU A 154 17.86 0.68 -6.39
CA LEU A 154 17.29 2.00 -6.13
C LEU A 154 16.69 2.08 -4.73
N MET A 155 16.00 1.04 -4.24
CA MET A 155 15.52 1.00 -2.85
C MET A 155 16.67 1.18 -1.85
N ARG A 156 17.82 0.53 -2.13
CA ARG A 156 19.04 0.66 -1.32
C ARG A 156 19.65 2.05 -1.36
N GLN A 157 19.31 2.90 -2.33
CA GLN A 157 19.74 4.29 -2.40
C GLN A 157 18.82 5.25 -1.65
N SER A 158 17.62 4.81 -1.22
CA SER A 158 16.71 5.61 -0.41
C SER A 158 17.37 6.09 0.89
N SER A 159 17.10 7.31 1.36
CA SER A 159 17.73 7.85 2.58
C SER A 159 17.40 7.01 3.82
N THR A 160 16.16 6.52 3.93
CA THR A 160 15.76 5.51 4.91
C THR A 160 16.17 4.12 4.45
N LYS A 161 16.79 3.34 5.35
CA LYS A 161 17.23 1.96 5.09
C LYS A 161 16.39 0.97 5.90
N ALA A 162 16.30 -0.25 5.40
CA ALA A 162 15.76 -1.39 6.15
C ALA A 162 16.87 -2.41 6.43
N GLY A 163 16.57 -3.41 7.27
CA GLY A 163 17.43 -4.57 7.45
C GLY A 163 17.55 -5.39 6.17
N GLU A 164 18.61 -6.18 6.04
CA GLU A 164 18.87 -6.99 4.84
C GLU A 164 17.73 -7.96 4.53
N LEU A 165 17.13 -8.55 5.57
CA LEU A 165 15.98 -9.45 5.45
C LEU A 165 14.81 -8.81 4.69
N SER A 166 14.55 -7.51 4.88
CA SER A 166 13.47 -6.82 4.17
C SER A 166 13.76 -6.70 2.67
N TYR A 167 15.02 -6.50 2.27
CA TYR A 167 15.41 -6.49 0.86
C TYR A 167 15.34 -7.90 0.25
N MET A 168 15.72 -8.93 1.00
CA MET A 168 15.58 -10.33 0.56
C MET A 168 14.11 -10.69 0.34
N LEU A 169 13.22 -10.26 1.24
CA LEU A 169 11.77 -10.49 1.09
C LEU A 169 11.21 -9.82 -0.19
N VAL A 170 11.64 -8.59 -0.50
CA VAL A 170 11.30 -7.94 -1.77
C VAL A 170 11.76 -8.79 -2.94
N ASP A 171 13.01 -9.27 -2.96
CA ASP A 171 13.55 -10.09 -4.05
C ASP A 171 12.76 -11.40 -4.23
N VAL A 172 12.35 -12.04 -3.12
CA VAL A 172 11.48 -13.22 -3.14
C VAL A 172 10.14 -12.91 -3.81
N ILE A 173 9.48 -11.82 -3.42
CA ILE A 173 8.16 -11.45 -3.97
C ILE A 173 8.29 -11.07 -5.44
N GLN A 174 9.32 -10.31 -5.83
CA GLN A 174 9.58 -9.96 -7.24
C GLN A 174 9.83 -11.23 -8.08
N SER A 175 10.59 -12.18 -7.56
CA SER A 175 10.88 -13.46 -8.20
C SER A 175 9.63 -14.32 -8.34
N PHE A 176 8.80 -14.38 -7.29
CA PHE A 176 7.51 -15.06 -7.31
C PHE A 176 6.56 -14.46 -8.36
N HIS A 177 6.42 -13.13 -8.35
CA HIS A 177 5.55 -12.41 -9.28
C HIS A 177 5.96 -12.67 -10.74
N ASN A 178 7.25 -12.54 -11.04
CA ASN A 178 7.81 -12.73 -12.37
C ASN A 178 8.00 -14.22 -12.75
N ARG A 179 7.70 -15.15 -11.84
CA ARG A 179 7.82 -16.61 -12.01
C ARG A 179 9.23 -17.04 -12.44
N THR A 180 10.25 -16.42 -11.84
CA THR A 180 11.63 -16.78 -12.11
C THR A 180 11.97 -18.13 -11.46
N SER A 181 12.86 -18.89 -12.08
CA SER A 181 13.21 -20.25 -11.61
C SER A 181 13.96 -20.27 -10.28
N ASP A 182 14.59 -19.16 -9.92
CA ASP A 182 15.38 -18.97 -8.68
C ASP A 182 14.52 -18.55 -7.47
N TYR A 183 13.20 -18.35 -7.64
CA TYR A 183 12.29 -18.01 -6.54
C TYR A 183 12.41 -18.97 -5.33
N PRO A 184 12.39 -20.31 -5.50
CA PRO A 184 12.50 -21.22 -4.36
C PRO A 184 13.80 -21.05 -3.57
N ASP A 185 14.92 -20.85 -4.26
CA ASP A 185 16.24 -20.68 -3.63
C ASP A 185 16.30 -19.37 -2.84
N LYS A 186 15.74 -18.28 -3.38
CA LYS A 186 15.64 -16.99 -2.69
C LYS A 186 14.76 -17.07 -1.45
N LEU A 187 13.65 -17.80 -1.52
CA LEU A 187 12.76 -17.99 -0.37
C LEU A 187 13.48 -18.73 0.75
N VAL A 188 14.18 -19.83 0.43
CA VAL A 188 14.97 -20.59 1.41
C VAL A 188 16.03 -19.69 2.05
N ALA A 189 16.79 -18.94 1.25
CA ALA A 189 17.81 -18.03 1.77
C ALA A 189 17.23 -16.95 2.71
N ALA A 190 16.06 -16.39 2.38
CA ALA A 190 15.38 -15.41 3.23
C ALA A 190 14.90 -16.03 4.54
N MET A 191 14.36 -17.26 4.50
CA MET A 191 13.95 -17.99 5.70
C MET A 191 15.14 -18.33 6.60
N ASP A 192 16.24 -18.80 6.04
CA ASP A 192 17.47 -19.08 6.78
C ASP A 192 18.02 -17.81 7.46
N ALA A 193 17.97 -16.67 6.76
CA ALA A 193 18.37 -15.38 7.31
C ALA A 193 17.47 -14.91 8.47
N ALA A 194 16.16 -15.18 8.40
CA ALA A 194 15.21 -14.87 9.48
C ALA A 194 15.51 -15.70 10.74
N VAL A 195 15.69 -17.01 10.59
CA VAL A 195 16.08 -17.92 11.70
C VAL A 195 17.40 -17.48 12.33
N ALA A 196 18.39 -17.09 11.52
CA ALA A 196 19.67 -16.59 12.00
C ALA A 196 19.56 -15.27 12.80
N GLN A 197 18.52 -14.47 12.55
CA GLN A 197 18.21 -13.25 13.32
C GLN A 197 17.43 -13.52 14.63
N GLY A 198 17.03 -14.77 14.87
CA GLY A 198 16.29 -15.18 16.05
C GLY A 198 14.76 -15.14 15.90
N ASP A 199 14.26 -14.95 14.69
CA ASP A 199 12.83 -15.06 14.36
C ASP A 199 12.48 -16.55 14.18
N ASN A 200 12.21 -17.23 15.31
CA ASN A 200 11.85 -18.66 15.37
C ASN A 200 10.35 -18.88 15.58
#